data_AF-A0A3D8RX83-F1
#
_entry.id   AF-A0A3D8RX83-F1
#
_cell.length_a   1.000
_cell.length_b   1.000
_cell.length_c   1.000
_cell.angle_alpha   90.00
_cell.angle_beta   90.00
_cell.angle_gamma   90.00
#
_symmetry.space_group_name_H-M   'P 1'
#
loop_
_entity.id
_entity.type
_entity.pdbx_description
1 polymer ?
#
loop_
_entity_poly.entity_id
_entity_poly.type
_entity_poly.pdbx_seq_one_letter_code
_entity_poly.pdbx_strand_id
1 'polypeptide(L)'
;MSTQSTPSILFTNRSRQQGFRLLELPPELAELLSSENPPTLELKSPAPSNTTNDAGSEYVNLCTDTQTYSIRQVQSSNSLHILTPSSGNGVRRGDLKIVAGAGADGDDHGNGEDVDMDTDADADADDQGLNLNVEGTVTSIAKCGSTLELHKPAEGFSAVPFLNKMVRVFDGAAWEDMNGAEAQDEGITGKEAMERVFADVPVSRTQCEREWVEICAFVLPSPTATATTYWRPSAEMRLRVWKRVVEGAVLQGIDLGKQFLVADLWKSVLDDDDGVAPFPRPLFEAVVRRIRELADDLTEMKWASIEKETCVRWVGETYLEAKAAGSASAVGESEFLNAWKDQLPEHWREDVSIAILPNKCYMQPEPKTICFATEADRQKAKKNLPSDTTAATAAKKTRNWHELFKNQKRQKR
;
A
#
# COMPACT_ATOMS: atom_id res chain seq x y z
N MET A 1 0.28 -57.40 14.69
CA MET A 1 0.09 -56.94 13.30
C MET A 1 -1.21 -56.16 13.27
N SER A 2 -1.13 -54.83 13.22
CA SER A 2 -2.29 -53.94 13.29
C SER A 2 -2.73 -53.63 11.86
N THR A 3 -3.81 -54.24 11.40
CA THR A 3 -4.42 -53.91 10.11
C THR A 3 -5.20 -52.61 10.27
N GLN A 4 -4.62 -51.50 9.89
CA GLN A 4 -5.39 -50.27 9.65
C GLN A 4 -6.22 -50.48 8.38
N SER A 5 -7.47 -50.93 8.53
CA SER A 5 -8.47 -50.85 7.48
C SER A 5 -8.95 -49.39 7.41
N THR A 6 -8.16 -48.51 6.80
CA THR A 6 -8.59 -47.14 6.54
C THR A 6 -9.62 -47.17 5.41
N PRO A 7 -10.87 -46.72 5.61
CA PRO A 7 -11.86 -46.72 4.53
C PRO A 7 -11.35 -45.85 3.37
N SER A 8 -11.39 -46.41 2.15
CA SER A 8 -11.01 -45.67 0.94
C SER A 8 -12.01 -44.56 0.68
N ILE A 9 -11.51 -43.32 0.55
CA ILE A 9 -12.33 -42.16 0.23
C ILE A 9 -12.46 -42.10 -1.30
N LEU A 10 -13.69 -42.04 -1.79
CA LEU A 10 -13.97 -41.88 -3.21
C LEU A 10 -13.57 -40.47 -3.65
N PHE A 11 -12.69 -40.39 -4.64
CA PHE A 11 -12.18 -39.14 -5.20
C PHE A 11 -12.68 -38.95 -6.63
N THR A 12 -13.39 -37.86 -6.88
CA THR A 12 -13.85 -37.47 -8.22
C THR A 12 -13.20 -36.15 -8.65
N ASN A 13 -13.07 -35.93 -9.96
CA ASN A 13 -12.47 -34.71 -10.51
C ASN A 13 -13.45 -34.03 -11.47
N ARG A 14 -13.68 -32.72 -11.29
CA ARG A 14 -14.55 -31.93 -12.17
C ARG A 14 -13.74 -31.31 -13.31
N SER A 15 -14.15 -31.55 -14.55
CA SER A 15 -13.48 -31.04 -15.76
C SER A 15 -13.50 -29.51 -15.87
N ARG A 16 -14.59 -28.86 -15.42
CA ARG A 16 -14.67 -27.41 -15.29
C ARG A 16 -14.16 -27.00 -13.92
N GLN A 17 -12.90 -26.61 -13.85
CA GLN A 17 -12.28 -26.10 -12.62
C GLN A 17 -12.82 -24.70 -12.28
N GLN A 18 -13.04 -24.47 -11.00
CA GLN A 18 -13.46 -23.17 -10.47
C GLN A 18 -12.22 -22.26 -10.30
N GLY A 19 -12.41 -20.94 -10.44
CA GLY A 19 -11.35 -19.93 -10.39
C GLY A 19 -10.82 -19.62 -8.99
N PHE A 20 -10.67 -20.62 -8.13
CA PHE A 20 -10.15 -20.43 -6.77
C PHE A 20 -8.65 -20.17 -6.78
N ARG A 21 -8.22 -19.27 -5.89
CA ARG A 21 -6.83 -19.04 -5.55
C ARG A 21 -6.64 -19.16 -4.04
N LEU A 22 -5.48 -19.66 -3.65
CA LEU A 22 -5.10 -19.76 -2.24
C LEU A 22 -4.38 -18.48 -1.84
N LEU A 23 -4.85 -17.83 -0.78
CA LEU A 23 -4.22 -16.67 -0.17
C LEU A 23 -3.76 -17.03 1.23
N GLU A 24 -2.47 -16.84 1.51
CA GLU A 24 -1.91 -17.01 2.84
C GLU A 24 -2.26 -15.78 3.69
N LEU A 25 -2.92 -16.03 4.82
CA LEU A 25 -3.37 -15.00 5.75
C LEU A 25 -2.44 -14.95 6.98
N PRO A 26 -1.78 -13.82 7.25
CA PRO A 26 -1.15 -13.55 8.54
C PRO A 26 -2.16 -13.74 9.69
N PRO A 27 -1.70 -14.18 10.88
CA PRO A 27 -2.59 -14.44 12.02
C PRO A 27 -3.49 -13.25 12.37
N GLU A 28 -2.94 -12.03 12.34
CA GLU A 28 -3.67 -10.78 12.56
C GLU A 28 -4.86 -10.59 11.60
N LEU A 29 -4.71 -10.94 10.32
CA LEU A 29 -5.79 -10.84 9.33
C LEU A 29 -6.78 -11.99 9.46
N ALA A 30 -6.32 -13.18 9.81
CA ALA A 30 -7.19 -14.33 10.05
C ALA A 30 -8.12 -14.09 11.25
N GLU A 31 -7.60 -13.54 12.35
CA GLU A 31 -8.38 -13.12 13.52
C GLU A 31 -9.38 -12.02 13.16
N LEU A 32 -8.92 -11.00 12.41
CA LEU A 32 -9.75 -9.88 11.98
C LEU A 32 -10.93 -10.34 11.08
N LEU A 33 -10.67 -11.26 10.14
CA LEU A 33 -11.70 -11.86 9.28
C LEU A 33 -12.64 -12.82 10.02
N SER A 34 -12.19 -13.40 11.13
CA SER A 34 -12.98 -14.30 11.98
C SER A 34 -13.74 -13.57 13.09
N SER A 35 -13.59 -12.24 13.20
CA SER A 35 -14.25 -11.41 14.20
C SER A 35 -15.75 -11.20 13.89
N GLU A 36 -16.53 -10.75 14.88
CA GLU A 36 -17.98 -10.52 14.72
C GLU A 36 -18.30 -9.45 13.66
N ASN A 37 -17.38 -8.52 13.43
CA ASN A 37 -17.51 -7.45 12.44
C ASN A 37 -16.30 -7.48 11.49
N PRO A 38 -16.26 -8.40 10.51
CA PRO A 38 -15.14 -8.51 9.60
C PRO A 38 -15.06 -7.26 8.72
N PRO A 39 -13.89 -6.60 8.62
CA PRO A 39 -13.73 -5.41 7.79
C PRO A 39 -13.73 -5.77 6.31
N THR A 40 -14.01 -4.76 5.48
CA THR A 40 -13.92 -4.90 4.02
C THR A 40 -12.45 -4.89 3.61
N LEU A 41 -12.02 -5.90 2.84
CA LEU A 41 -10.70 -5.94 2.25
C LEU A 41 -10.75 -5.49 0.80
N GLU A 42 -9.89 -4.54 0.43
CA GLU A 42 -9.84 -3.99 -0.91
C GLU A 42 -8.58 -4.46 -1.64
N LEU A 43 -8.75 -4.90 -2.89
CA LEU A 43 -7.63 -5.17 -3.79
C LEU A 43 -7.41 -3.92 -4.64
N LYS A 44 -6.27 -3.25 -4.42
CA LYS A 44 -5.91 -2.04 -5.16
C LYS A 44 -4.68 -2.28 -6.02
N SER A 45 -4.72 -1.79 -7.24
CA SER A 45 -3.61 -1.80 -8.18
C SER A 45 -3.39 -0.38 -8.71
N PRO A 46 -2.15 0.05 -8.97
CA PRO A 46 -1.89 1.33 -9.60
C PRO A 46 -2.56 1.37 -11.00
N ALA A 47 -3.08 2.54 -11.38
CA ALA A 47 -3.66 2.74 -12.70
C ALA A 47 -2.63 2.43 -13.81
N PRO A 48 -3.06 1.83 -14.94
CA PRO A 48 -2.14 1.51 -16.04
C PRO A 48 -1.52 2.79 -16.59
N SER A 49 -0.22 2.98 -16.40
CA SER A 49 0.49 4.14 -16.93
C SER A 49 0.75 3.96 -18.43
N ASN A 50 0.24 4.87 -19.27
CA ASN A 50 0.50 4.88 -20.73
C ASN A 50 1.97 5.21 -21.11
N THR A 51 2.86 5.39 -20.13
CA THR A 51 4.28 5.67 -20.35
C THR A 51 5.09 4.38 -20.41
N THR A 52 5.51 4.00 -21.60
CA THR A 52 6.24 2.76 -21.97
C THR A 52 7.60 2.54 -21.30
N ASN A 53 8.01 3.36 -20.33
CA ASN A 53 9.35 3.32 -19.74
C ASN A 53 9.40 2.93 -18.26
N ASP A 54 8.26 2.69 -17.62
CA ASP A 54 8.25 2.10 -16.27
C ASP A 54 7.90 0.62 -16.37
N ALA A 55 8.92 -0.22 -16.58
CA ALA A 55 8.83 -1.67 -16.38
C ALA A 55 8.64 -2.05 -14.89
N GLY A 56 8.28 -1.07 -14.05
CA GLY A 56 7.96 -1.16 -12.63
C GLY A 56 6.52 -1.58 -12.37
N SER A 57 6.32 -2.89 -12.45
CA SER A 57 5.41 -3.66 -11.62
C SER A 57 3.90 -3.41 -11.79
N GLU A 58 3.26 -4.27 -12.60
CA GLU A 58 1.89 -4.70 -12.29
C GLU A 58 1.93 -5.43 -10.93
N TYR A 59 1.56 -4.75 -9.85
CA TYR A 59 1.37 -5.37 -8.54
C TYR A 59 -0.02 -5.05 -8.00
N VAL A 60 -0.50 -5.95 -7.14
CA VAL A 60 -1.77 -5.79 -6.44
C VAL A 60 -1.46 -5.76 -4.96
N ASN A 61 -2.02 -4.77 -4.28
CA ASN A 61 -1.96 -4.66 -2.83
C ASN A 61 -3.32 -5.02 -2.23
N LEU A 62 -3.30 -5.75 -1.13
CA LEU A 62 -4.45 -5.96 -0.26
C LEU A 62 -4.44 -4.86 0.80
N CYS A 63 -5.53 -4.09 0.88
CA CYS A 63 -5.70 -3.02 1.85
C CYS A 63 -6.82 -3.38 2.82
N THR A 64 -6.52 -3.22 4.10
CA THR A 64 -7.52 -3.00 5.17
C THR A 64 -7.70 -1.49 5.34
N ASP A 65 -8.57 -1.06 6.24
CA ASP A 65 -8.73 0.37 6.56
C ASP A 65 -7.40 1.01 7.01
N THR A 66 -6.59 0.28 7.78
CA THR A 66 -5.40 0.81 8.46
C THR A 66 -4.09 0.33 7.83
N GLN A 67 -4.04 -0.86 7.25
CA GLN A 67 -2.82 -1.53 6.79
C GLN A 67 -2.88 -1.98 5.33
N THR A 68 -1.71 -2.00 4.70
CA THR A 68 -1.51 -2.48 3.31
C THR A 68 -0.53 -3.63 3.29
N TYR A 69 -0.78 -4.59 2.40
CA TYR A 69 0.02 -5.76 2.15
C TYR A 69 0.23 -5.91 0.64
N SER A 70 1.46 -6.23 0.23
CA SER A 70 1.76 -6.53 -1.17
C SER A 70 1.52 -8.00 -1.44
N ILE A 71 0.79 -8.31 -2.52
CA ILE A 71 0.50 -9.68 -2.90
C ILE A 71 1.62 -10.18 -3.81
N ARG A 72 2.29 -11.26 -3.39
CA ARG A 72 3.24 -11.99 -4.24
C ARG A 72 2.71 -13.38 -4.57
N GLN A 73 2.89 -13.81 -5.82
CA GLN A 73 2.56 -15.17 -6.21
C GLN A 73 3.78 -16.08 -6.07
N VAL A 74 3.63 -17.19 -5.35
CA VAL A 74 4.65 -18.22 -5.20
C VAL A 74 4.19 -19.50 -5.89
N GLN A 75 4.98 -20.00 -6.83
CA GLN A 75 4.66 -21.23 -7.54
C GLN A 75 4.99 -22.45 -6.69
N SER A 76 4.14 -23.46 -6.76
CA SER A 76 4.35 -24.75 -6.10
C SER A 76 4.60 -25.81 -7.15
N SER A 77 5.62 -26.65 -6.92
CA SER A 77 5.83 -27.88 -7.70
C SER A 77 4.89 -29.01 -7.27
N ASN A 78 4.14 -28.84 -6.18
CA ASN A 78 3.18 -29.82 -5.67
C ASN A 78 1.81 -29.64 -6.33
N SER A 79 1.07 -30.74 -6.49
CA SER A 79 -0.31 -30.69 -6.98
C SER A 79 -1.26 -30.38 -5.82
N LEU A 80 -1.66 -29.12 -5.67
CA LEU A 80 -2.65 -28.72 -4.66
C LEU A 80 -4.05 -28.81 -5.24
N HIS A 81 -4.92 -29.58 -4.57
CA HIS A 81 -6.31 -29.76 -4.96
C HIS A 81 -7.24 -29.18 -3.88
N ILE A 82 -8.18 -28.34 -4.30
CA ILE A 82 -9.27 -27.88 -3.43
C ILE A 82 -10.42 -28.88 -3.59
N LEU A 83 -10.82 -29.48 -2.48
CA LEU A 83 -11.84 -30.52 -2.43
C LEU A 83 -13.10 -29.98 -1.77
N THR A 84 -14.25 -30.45 -2.23
CA THR A 84 -15.54 -30.21 -1.58
C THR A 84 -16.19 -31.56 -1.27
N PRO A 85 -16.78 -31.74 -0.08
CA PRO A 85 -17.56 -32.93 0.22
C PRO A 85 -18.76 -33.01 -0.73
N SER A 86 -18.98 -34.17 -1.33
CA SER A 86 -20.14 -34.40 -2.18
C SER A 86 -21.35 -34.68 -1.28
N SER A 87 -22.31 -33.76 -1.23
CA SER A 87 -23.64 -34.07 -0.69
C SER A 87 -24.23 -35.18 -1.56
N GLY A 88 -24.42 -36.39 -1.02
CA GLY A 88 -24.69 -37.64 -1.75
C GLY A 88 -25.88 -37.70 -2.72
N ASN A 89 -26.50 -36.58 -3.07
CA ASN A 89 -27.64 -36.47 -3.99
C ASN A 89 -27.25 -36.37 -5.48
N GLY A 90 -25.96 -36.20 -5.81
CA GLY A 90 -25.54 -35.78 -7.16
C GLY A 90 -24.69 -36.76 -7.96
N VAL A 91 -24.13 -37.80 -7.34
CA VAL A 91 -23.21 -38.73 -8.04
C VAL A 91 -23.97 -40.03 -8.32
N ARG A 92 -24.47 -40.20 -9.55
CA ARG A 92 -25.03 -41.49 -9.98
C ARG A 92 -23.89 -42.42 -10.36
N ARG A 93 -24.03 -43.72 -10.09
CA ARG A 93 -23.01 -44.75 -10.37
C ARG A 93 -22.50 -44.71 -11.84
N GLY A 94 -23.33 -44.26 -12.78
CA GLY A 94 -23.00 -44.10 -14.20
C GLY A 94 -22.14 -42.88 -14.56
N ASP A 95 -21.95 -41.91 -13.66
CA ASP A 95 -21.13 -40.71 -13.91
C ASP A 95 -19.65 -40.92 -13.52
N LEU A 96 -19.32 -42.06 -12.90
CA LEU A 96 -18.00 -42.40 -12.38
C LEU A 96 -17.24 -43.26 -13.39
N LYS A 97 -16.34 -42.66 -14.18
CA LYS A 97 -15.36 -43.42 -14.97
C LYS A 97 -14.21 -43.86 -14.06
N ILE A 98 -14.25 -45.11 -13.59
CA ILE A 98 -13.19 -45.70 -12.76
C ILE A 98 -11.91 -45.80 -13.61
N VAL A 99 -10.86 -45.08 -13.22
CA VAL A 99 -9.52 -45.22 -13.81
C VAL A 99 -8.78 -46.28 -13.01
N ALA A 100 -9.08 -47.57 -13.27
CA ALA A 100 -8.26 -48.65 -12.76
C ALA A 100 -6.96 -48.70 -13.58
N GLY A 101 -5.82 -48.65 -12.89
CA GLY A 101 -4.52 -48.84 -13.53
C GLY A 101 -4.44 -50.24 -14.14
N ALA A 102 -4.39 -50.32 -15.46
CA ALA A 102 -4.19 -51.56 -16.17
C ALA A 102 -2.81 -52.12 -15.83
N GLY A 103 -2.79 -53.21 -15.07
CA GLY A 103 -1.61 -53.99 -14.75
C GLY A 103 -1.94 -55.48 -14.77
N ALA A 104 -1.31 -56.17 -15.72
CA ALA A 104 -1.02 -57.60 -15.81
C ALA A 104 -2.12 -58.59 -16.28
N ASP A 105 -1.89 -59.02 -17.54
CA ASP A 105 -1.67 -60.41 -17.98
C ASP A 105 -2.82 -61.43 -18.03
N GLY A 106 -3.03 -61.92 -19.26
CA GLY A 106 -3.80 -63.12 -19.59
C GLY A 106 -3.75 -63.38 -21.09
N ASP A 107 -2.76 -64.17 -21.52
CA ASP A 107 -2.62 -64.75 -22.86
C ASP A 107 -3.92 -65.42 -23.35
N ASP A 108 -4.27 -65.28 -24.64
CA ASP A 108 -4.50 -66.45 -25.50
C ASP A 108 -4.50 -66.07 -27.00
N HIS A 109 -3.94 -66.96 -27.81
CA HIS A 109 -3.89 -66.91 -29.27
C HIS A 109 -5.19 -67.50 -29.87
N GLY A 110 -5.66 -66.98 -31.01
CA GLY A 110 -6.51 -67.80 -31.90
C GLY A 110 -7.52 -67.07 -32.79
N ASN A 111 -7.07 -66.73 -33.99
CA ASN A 111 -7.74 -66.82 -35.30
C ASN A 111 -9.30 -66.94 -35.41
N GLY A 112 -9.88 -65.96 -36.14
CA GLY A 112 -10.90 -66.10 -37.21
C GLY A 112 -12.04 -67.13 -37.11
N GLU A 113 -13.29 -66.66 -37.06
CA GLU A 113 -14.32 -66.82 -38.11
C GLU A 113 -15.72 -66.41 -37.58
N ASP A 114 -16.50 -65.85 -38.49
CA ASP A 114 -17.85 -65.33 -38.29
C ASP A 114 -18.87 -66.44 -38.01
N VAL A 115 -19.68 -66.31 -36.95
CA VAL A 115 -20.97 -67.00 -36.82
C VAL A 115 -21.96 -66.11 -36.06
N ASP A 116 -22.93 -65.56 -36.78
CA ASP A 116 -24.19 -65.02 -36.24
C ASP A 116 -24.98 -66.16 -35.59
N MET A 117 -25.32 -66.06 -34.29
CA MET A 117 -26.36 -66.90 -33.69
C MET A 117 -27.00 -66.23 -32.47
N ASP A 118 -28.24 -65.79 -32.66
CA ASP A 118 -29.16 -65.35 -31.63
C ASP A 118 -29.26 -66.39 -30.50
N THR A 119 -29.02 -65.96 -29.26
CA THR A 119 -29.46 -66.69 -28.07
C THR A 119 -29.82 -65.70 -26.96
N ASP A 120 -31.13 -65.52 -26.80
CA ASP A 120 -31.75 -65.02 -25.58
C ASP A 120 -31.36 -65.93 -24.41
N ALA A 121 -30.58 -65.41 -23.47
CA ALA A 121 -30.33 -66.05 -22.19
C ALA A 121 -30.22 -64.98 -21.10
N ASP A 122 -31.36 -64.76 -20.44
CA ASP A 122 -31.43 -64.25 -19.08
C ASP A 122 -30.51 -65.08 -18.18
N ALA A 123 -29.41 -64.48 -17.73
CA ALA A 123 -28.63 -64.98 -16.61
C ALA A 123 -27.96 -63.80 -15.92
N ASP A 124 -28.56 -63.43 -14.79
CA ASP A 124 -28.05 -62.55 -13.76
C ASP A 124 -26.55 -62.78 -13.52
N ALA A 125 -25.72 -61.93 -14.14
CA ALA A 125 -24.31 -61.84 -13.80
C ALA A 125 -24.20 -60.90 -12.59
N ASP A 126 -24.00 -61.52 -11.43
CA ASP A 126 -23.56 -60.95 -10.16
C ASP A 126 -22.83 -59.60 -10.34
N ASP A 127 -23.57 -58.50 -10.18
CA ASP A 127 -23.00 -57.23 -9.79
C ASP A 127 -22.44 -57.45 -8.39
N GLN A 128 -21.17 -57.90 -8.31
CA GLN A 128 -20.33 -57.64 -7.15
C GLN A 128 -20.12 -56.14 -7.05
N GLY A 129 -21.22 -55.47 -6.76
CA GLY A 129 -21.32 -54.06 -6.57
C GLY A 129 -20.49 -53.74 -5.36
N LEU A 130 -19.30 -53.21 -5.60
CA LEU A 130 -18.64 -52.35 -4.64
C LEU A 130 -19.73 -51.34 -4.22
N ASN A 131 -20.25 -51.52 -3.01
CA ASN A 131 -21.14 -50.58 -2.34
C ASN A 131 -20.29 -49.35 -2.07
N LEU A 132 -20.11 -48.54 -3.11
CA LEU A 132 -19.39 -47.30 -3.06
C LEU A 132 -20.20 -46.38 -2.15
N ASN A 133 -19.72 -46.22 -0.91
CA ASN A 133 -20.35 -45.34 0.05
C ASN A 133 -20.26 -43.90 -0.46
N VAL A 134 -21.29 -43.45 -1.18
CA VAL A 134 -21.34 -42.11 -1.79
C VAL A 134 -21.32 -41.02 -0.71
N GLU A 135 -21.77 -41.34 0.52
CA GLU A 135 -21.80 -40.44 1.69
C GLU A 135 -20.42 -40.01 2.22
N GLY A 136 -19.32 -40.49 1.61
CA GLY A 136 -17.95 -40.04 1.90
C GLY A 136 -17.18 -39.52 0.69
N THR A 137 -17.84 -39.27 -0.44
CA THR A 137 -17.15 -38.86 -1.69
C THR A 137 -16.64 -37.42 -1.58
N VAL A 138 -15.41 -37.17 -2.01
CA VAL A 138 -14.86 -35.82 -2.17
C VAL A 138 -14.60 -35.54 -3.65
N THR A 139 -14.96 -34.32 -4.08
CA THR A 139 -14.76 -33.88 -5.46
C THR A 139 -13.69 -32.79 -5.50
N SER A 140 -12.68 -32.96 -6.35
CA SER A 140 -11.71 -31.91 -6.70
C SER A 140 -12.38 -30.85 -7.57
N ILE A 141 -12.50 -29.64 -7.04
CA ILE A 141 -13.16 -28.49 -7.68
C ILE A 141 -12.20 -27.48 -8.29
N ALA A 142 -10.93 -27.47 -7.84
CA ALA A 142 -9.87 -26.63 -8.41
C ALA A 142 -8.50 -27.27 -8.19
N LYS A 143 -7.57 -26.99 -9.11
CA LYS A 143 -6.16 -27.29 -8.97
C LYS A 143 -5.38 -25.98 -8.90
N CYS A 144 -4.64 -25.76 -7.83
CA CYS A 144 -3.85 -24.56 -7.63
C CYS A 144 -2.36 -24.89 -7.84
N GLY A 145 -1.74 -24.26 -8.85
CA GLY A 145 -0.29 -24.37 -9.07
C GLY A 145 0.52 -23.32 -8.30
N SER A 146 -0.15 -22.43 -7.59
CA SER A 146 0.48 -21.34 -6.85
C SER A 146 -0.35 -20.92 -5.65
N THR A 147 0.33 -20.30 -4.68
CA THR A 147 -0.24 -19.60 -3.54
C THR A 147 0.06 -18.12 -3.66
N LEU A 148 -0.85 -17.30 -3.15
CA LEU A 148 -0.66 -15.86 -2.98
C LEU A 148 -0.20 -15.63 -1.55
N GLU A 149 0.87 -14.89 -1.36
CA GLU A 149 1.41 -14.56 -0.04
C GLU A 149 1.34 -13.05 0.19
N LEU A 150 1.07 -12.67 1.43
CA LEU A 150 1.00 -11.27 1.85
C LEU A 150 2.33 -10.83 2.44
N HIS A 151 2.91 -9.78 1.88
CA HIS A 151 4.20 -9.26 2.30
C HIS A 151 4.11 -7.78 2.71
N LYS A 152 4.72 -7.43 3.85
CA LYS A 152 4.95 -6.04 4.28
C LYS A 152 6.42 -5.68 4.02
N PRO A 153 6.73 -4.75 3.11
CA PRO A 153 8.08 -4.23 2.92
C PRO A 153 8.61 -3.60 4.21
N ALA A 154 9.90 -3.77 4.50
CA ALA A 154 10.52 -3.18 5.69
C ALA A 154 10.54 -1.63 5.65
N GLU A 155 10.54 -1.03 4.45
CA GLU A 155 10.44 0.42 4.27
C GLU A 155 8.99 0.95 4.42
N GLY A 156 8.00 0.05 4.56
CA GLY A 156 6.58 0.42 4.59
C GLY A 156 5.99 0.69 3.19
N PHE A 157 4.73 1.12 3.17
CA PHE A 157 4.05 1.61 1.97
C PHE A 157 3.92 3.13 2.06
N SER A 158 4.04 3.81 0.91
CA SER A 158 3.86 5.26 0.81
C SER A 158 2.92 5.61 -0.35
N ALA A 159 1.92 6.43 -0.03
CA ALA A 159 1.02 7.13 -0.92
C ALA A 159 1.66 8.35 -1.63
N VAL A 160 2.66 9.01 -1.02
CA VAL A 160 3.28 10.27 -1.48
C VAL A 160 3.64 10.24 -2.97
N PRO A 161 4.28 9.19 -3.53
CA PRO A 161 4.62 9.16 -4.95
C PRO A 161 3.39 9.18 -5.88
N PHE A 162 2.27 8.58 -5.46
CA PHE A 162 1.02 8.57 -6.21
C PHE A 162 0.31 9.91 -6.07
N LEU A 163 0.21 10.43 -4.84
CA LEU A 163 -0.39 11.72 -4.55
C LEU A 163 0.33 12.85 -5.29
N ASN A 164 1.67 12.85 -5.31
CA ASN A 164 2.45 13.85 -6.05
C ASN A 164 2.22 13.84 -7.57
N LYS A 165 1.81 12.70 -8.14
CA LYS A 165 1.45 12.59 -9.57
C LYS A 165 0.02 13.07 -9.84
N MET A 166 -0.88 12.91 -8.88
CA MET A 166 -2.31 13.28 -9.02
C MET A 166 -2.60 14.73 -8.63
N VAL A 167 -1.81 15.31 -7.72
CA VAL A 167 -2.04 16.61 -7.09
C VAL A 167 -1.15 17.69 -7.70
N ARG A 168 -1.74 18.85 -8.04
CA ARG A 168 -1.02 19.99 -8.64
C ARG A 168 -0.27 20.81 -7.60
N VAL A 169 0.82 21.47 -8.00
CA VAL A 169 1.53 22.41 -7.11
C VAL A 169 0.80 23.74 -7.07
N PHE A 170 0.52 24.22 -5.87
CA PHE A 170 -0.08 25.53 -5.61
C PHE A 170 0.99 26.51 -5.14
N ASP A 171 1.11 27.63 -5.83
CA ASP A 171 2.07 28.70 -5.55
C ASP A 171 1.37 30.07 -5.51
N GLY A 172 2.17 31.16 -5.40
CA GLY A 172 1.62 32.51 -5.34
C GLY A 172 0.85 32.91 -6.60
N ALA A 173 1.37 32.54 -7.77
CA ALA A 173 0.76 32.87 -9.05
C ALA A 173 -0.61 32.17 -9.21
N ALA A 174 -0.70 30.90 -8.79
CA ALA A 174 -1.96 30.17 -8.81
C ALA A 174 -3.07 30.81 -7.97
N TRP A 175 -2.72 31.53 -6.90
CA TRP A 175 -3.69 32.28 -6.09
C TRP A 175 -4.09 33.61 -6.72
N GLU A 176 -3.11 34.34 -7.24
CA GLU A 176 -3.35 35.62 -7.93
C GLU A 176 -4.27 35.44 -9.15
N ASP A 177 -4.09 34.36 -9.92
CA ASP A 177 -4.94 34.00 -11.06
C ASP A 177 -6.41 33.75 -10.67
N MET A 178 -6.68 33.39 -9.40
CA MET A 178 -8.03 33.17 -8.88
C MET A 178 -8.65 34.46 -8.30
N ASN A 179 -7.98 35.61 -8.41
CA ASN A 179 -8.42 36.92 -7.89
C ASN A 179 -8.82 36.90 -6.41
N GLY A 180 -8.22 36.01 -5.60
CA GLY A 180 -8.53 35.93 -4.18
C GLY A 180 -9.96 35.48 -3.84
N ALA A 181 -10.74 35.02 -4.83
CA ALA A 181 -12.12 34.64 -4.65
C ALA A 181 -12.22 33.20 -4.12
N GLU A 182 -12.75 33.04 -2.90
CA GLU A 182 -13.27 31.74 -2.46
C GLU A 182 -14.58 31.48 -3.22
N ALA A 183 -14.59 30.46 -4.07
CA ALA A 183 -15.81 30.03 -4.75
C ALA A 183 -16.86 29.61 -3.70
N GLN A 184 -18.07 30.17 -3.79
CA GLN A 184 -19.21 29.74 -2.97
C GLN A 184 -19.59 28.30 -3.36
N ASP A 185 -19.61 27.41 -2.37
CA ASP A 185 -19.72 25.96 -2.55
C ASP A 185 -21.17 25.52 -2.80
N GLU A 186 -21.51 25.20 -4.04
CA GLU A 186 -22.64 24.34 -4.41
C GLU A 186 -22.15 22.98 -4.98
N GLY A 187 -20.90 22.59 -4.67
CA GLY A 187 -20.22 21.45 -5.27
C GLY A 187 -20.22 20.17 -4.43
N ILE A 188 -19.52 19.18 -4.96
CA ILE A 188 -19.17 17.92 -4.29
C ILE A 188 -18.33 18.25 -3.05
N THR A 189 -18.67 17.67 -1.90
CA THR A 189 -17.96 17.97 -0.65
C THR A 189 -16.48 17.60 -0.80
N GLY A 190 -15.57 18.38 -0.21
CA GLY A 190 -14.12 18.13 -0.29
C GLY A 190 -13.73 16.71 0.15
N LYS A 191 -14.55 16.08 1.01
CA LYS A 191 -14.41 14.68 1.44
C LYS A 191 -14.67 13.69 0.31
N GLU A 192 -15.75 13.84 -0.44
CA GLU A 192 -16.07 12.96 -1.57
C GLU A 192 -15.03 13.06 -2.69
N ALA A 193 -14.50 14.27 -2.92
CA ALA A 193 -13.42 14.46 -3.89
C ALA A 193 -12.13 13.74 -3.46
N MET A 194 -11.79 13.80 -2.18
CA MET A 194 -10.64 13.09 -1.61
C MET A 194 -10.80 11.57 -1.68
N GLU A 195 -12.01 11.04 -1.42
CA GLU A 195 -12.29 9.60 -1.53
C GLU A 195 -12.06 9.06 -2.95
N ARG A 196 -12.35 9.86 -3.99
CA ARG A 196 -12.00 9.48 -5.37
C ARG A 196 -10.50 9.37 -5.60
N VAL A 197 -9.71 10.29 -5.04
CA VAL A 197 -8.25 10.21 -5.15
C VAL A 197 -7.73 8.96 -4.45
N PHE A 198 -8.24 8.65 -3.26
CA PHE A 198 -7.79 7.50 -2.47
C PHE A 198 -8.18 6.14 -3.06
N ALA A 199 -9.21 6.10 -3.91
CA ALA A 199 -9.57 4.90 -4.65
C ALA A 199 -8.48 4.48 -5.65
N ASP A 200 -7.78 5.45 -6.25
CA ASP A 200 -6.75 5.22 -7.27
C ASP A 200 -5.33 5.03 -6.69
N VAL A 201 -5.16 5.19 -5.37
CA VAL A 201 -3.88 4.99 -4.68
C VAL A 201 -3.81 3.57 -4.12
N PRO A 202 -2.76 2.78 -4.43
CA PRO A 202 -2.66 1.37 -4.04
C PRO A 202 -2.21 1.17 -2.58
N VAL A 203 -2.78 1.92 -1.63
CA VAL A 203 -2.50 1.85 -0.19
C VAL A 203 -3.77 2.02 0.65
N SER A 204 -3.67 1.79 1.95
CA SER A 204 -4.81 1.84 2.87
C SER A 204 -5.30 3.28 3.06
N ARG A 205 -6.56 3.41 3.49
CA ARG A 205 -7.18 4.72 3.72
C ARG A 205 -6.40 5.52 4.75
N THR A 206 -6.06 4.94 5.90
CA THR A 206 -5.30 5.65 6.94
C THR A 206 -3.91 6.11 6.43
N GLN A 207 -3.26 5.34 5.56
CA GLN A 207 -1.98 5.72 4.98
C GLN A 207 -2.15 6.88 3.98
N CYS A 208 -3.18 6.83 3.13
CA CYS A 208 -3.54 7.94 2.25
C CYS A 208 -3.84 9.22 3.03
N GLU A 209 -4.64 9.14 4.09
CA GLU A 209 -5.04 10.27 4.91
C GLU A 209 -3.84 10.92 5.61
N ARG A 210 -2.97 10.10 6.22
CA ARG A 210 -1.73 10.57 6.84
C ARG A 210 -0.84 11.30 5.84
N GLU A 211 -0.65 10.73 4.65
CA GLU A 211 0.26 11.29 3.65
C GLU A 211 -0.36 12.47 2.89
N TRP A 212 -1.69 12.53 2.79
CA TRP A 212 -2.42 13.71 2.36
C TRP A 212 -2.16 14.89 3.29
N VAL A 213 -2.22 14.66 4.61
CA VAL A 213 -1.85 15.65 5.63
C VAL A 213 -0.37 16.00 5.52
N GLU A 214 0.51 15.00 5.36
CA GLU A 214 1.96 15.18 5.27
C GLU A 214 2.36 16.19 4.18
N ILE A 215 1.77 16.07 2.99
CA ILE A 215 2.02 16.96 1.85
C ILE A 215 1.18 18.26 1.88
N CYS A 216 0.40 18.47 2.95
CA CYS A 216 -0.54 19.58 3.09
C CYS A 216 -1.52 19.67 1.90
N ALA A 217 -1.97 18.54 1.37
CA ALA A 217 -2.87 18.55 0.23
C ALA A 217 -4.25 19.09 0.61
N PHE A 218 -4.87 19.77 -0.34
CA PHE A 218 -6.17 20.40 -0.16
C PHE A 218 -6.94 20.42 -1.47
N VAL A 219 -8.23 20.72 -1.36
CA VAL A 219 -9.17 20.71 -2.46
C VAL A 219 -9.66 22.12 -2.68
N LEU A 220 -9.66 22.57 -3.95
CA LEU A 220 -10.33 23.81 -4.34
C LEU A 220 -11.38 23.50 -5.42
N PRO A 221 -12.56 24.15 -5.35
CA PRO A 221 -13.48 24.19 -6.48
C PRO A 221 -12.76 24.88 -7.64
N SER A 222 -12.86 24.30 -8.85
CA SER A 222 -12.35 24.99 -10.03
C SER A 222 -13.32 26.12 -10.42
N PRO A 223 -12.87 27.36 -10.63
CA PRO A 223 -13.73 28.45 -11.08
C PRO A 223 -14.22 28.27 -12.53
N THR A 224 -13.54 27.43 -13.32
CA THR A 224 -13.79 27.28 -14.77
C THR A 224 -14.25 25.89 -15.18
N ALA A 225 -14.15 24.88 -14.29
CA ALA A 225 -14.49 23.50 -14.60
C ALA A 225 -15.51 22.95 -13.62
N THR A 226 -16.39 22.08 -14.11
CA THR A 226 -17.27 21.22 -13.30
C THR A 226 -16.50 20.18 -12.47
N ALA A 227 -15.17 20.27 -12.42
CA ALA A 227 -14.26 19.29 -11.85
C ALA A 227 -13.47 19.89 -10.68
N THR A 228 -13.42 19.13 -9.59
CA THR A 228 -12.64 19.44 -8.40
C THR A 228 -11.15 19.36 -8.69
N THR A 229 -10.37 20.36 -8.25
CA THR A 229 -8.91 20.36 -8.42
C THR A 229 -8.20 20.09 -7.09
N TYR A 230 -7.23 19.18 -7.13
CA TYR A 230 -6.42 18.79 -5.98
C TYR A 230 -5.09 19.55 -6.03
N TRP A 231 -4.73 20.15 -4.90
CA TRP A 231 -3.56 21.01 -4.77
C TRP A 231 -2.66 20.59 -3.61
N ARG A 232 -1.35 20.78 -3.78
CA ARG A 232 -0.33 20.71 -2.73
C ARG A 232 0.46 22.01 -2.74
N PRO A 233 0.66 22.69 -1.61
CA PRO A 233 1.37 23.95 -1.58
C PRO A 233 2.87 23.78 -1.84
N SER A 234 3.45 24.74 -2.55
CA SER A 234 4.90 24.91 -2.61
C SER A 234 5.46 25.18 -1.21
N ALA A 235 6.77 24.93 -1.01
CA ALA A 235 7.42 25.21 0.27
C ALA A 235 7.33 26.71 0.64
N GLU A 236 7.42 27.59 -0.35
CA GLU A 236 7.25 29.03 -0.15
C GLU A 236 5.83 29.38 0.33
N MET A 237 4.81 28.74 -0.24
CA MET A 237 3.43 28.96 0.17
C MET A 237 3.19 28.43 1.59
N ARG A 238 3.71 27.25 1.94
CA ARG A 238 3.65 26.71 3.32
C ARG A 238 4.24 27.70 4.33
N LEU A 239 5.41 28.27 4.03
CA LEU A 239 6.03 29.28 4.90
C LEU A 239 5.24 30.57 4.95
N ARG A 240 4.66 31.03 3.83
CA ARG A 240 3.84 32.24 3.79
C ARG A 240 2.63 32.11 4.71
N VAL A 241 1.93 30.97 4.64
CA VAL A 241 0.80 30.66 5.52
C VAL A 241 1.27 30.62 6.97
N TRP A 242 2.36 29.90 7.27
CA TRP A 242 2.90 29.80 8.62
C TRP A 242 3.27 31.17 9.22
N LYS A 243 3.93 32.04 8.45
CA LYS A 243 4.28 33.41 8.90
C LYS A 243 3.03 34.18 9.31
N ARG A 244 2.00 34.18 8.47
CA ARG A 244 0.72 34.86 8.77
C ARG A 244 0.03 34.25 9.99
N VAL A 245 0.10 32.93 10.16
CA VAL A 245 -0.41 32.23 11.36
C VAL A 245 0.29 32.74 12.62
N VAL A 246 1.63 32.83 12.61
CA VAL A 246 2.40 33.31 13.77
C VAL A 246 2.13 34.79 14.04
N GLU A 247 2.10 35.63 13.01
CA GLU A 247 1.79 37.06 13.11
C GLU A 247 0.38 37.28 13.70
N GLY A 248 -0.63 36.62 13.14
CA GLY A 248 -2.02 36.69 13.61
C GLY A 248 -2.18 36.18 15.04
N ALA A 249 -1.53 35.06 15.38
CA ALA A 249 -1.55 34.52 16.73
C ALA A 249 -0.92 35.48 17.76
N VAL A 250 0.19 36.13 17.42
CA VAL A 250 0.84 37.12 18.28
C VAL A 250 -0.06 38.35 18.46
N LEU A 251 -0.64 38.86 17.37
CA LEU A 251 -1.52 40.04 17.42
C LEU A 251 -2.79 39.81 18.25
N GLN A 252 -3.38 38.62 18.16
CA GLN A 252 -4.61 38.26 18.89
C GLN A 252 -4.35 37.59 20.24
N GLY A 253 -3.08 37.38 20.62
CA GLY A 253 -2.72 36.72 21.87
C GLY A 253 -3.11 35.24 21.94
N ILE A 254 -3.17 34.54 20.80
CA ILE A 254 -3.49 33.12 20.72
C ILE A 254 -2.23 32.31 21.06
N ASP A 255 -2.32 31.49 22.12
CA ASP A 255 -1.26 30.57 22.50
C ASP A 255 -1.33 29.29 21.66
N LEU A 256 -0.47 29.20 20.64
CA LEU A 256 -0.39 28.06 19.71
C LEU A 256 -0.05 26.73 20.40
N GLY A 257 0.64 26.76 21.55
CA GLY A 257 0.97 25.56 22.31
C GLY A 257 -0.18 25.03 23.17
N LYS A 258 -1.29 25.77 23.26
CA LYS A 258 -2.50 25.37 23.98
C LYS A 258 -3.65 25.13 23.01
N GLN A 259 -4.77 24.64 23.53
CA GLN A 259 -5.97 24.47 22.76
C GLN A 259 -6.54 25.84 22.32
N PHE A 260 -6.72 26.03 21.02
CA PHE A 260 -7.33 27.23 20.44
C PHE A 260 -8.43 26.86 19.43
N LEU A 261 -9.30 27.83 19.13
CA LEU A 261 -10.30 27.71 18.07
C LEU A 261 -9.67 28.00 16.71
N VAL A 262 -9.78 27.06 15.78
CA VAL A 262 -9.21 27.22 14.43
C VAL A 262 -9.89 28.35 13.66
N ALA A 263 -11.18 28.56 13.91
CA ALA A 263 -11.92 29.69 13.34
C ALA A 263 -11.41 31.05 13.82
N ASP A 264 -10.96 31.15 15.07
CA ASP A 264 -10.41 32.39 15.62
C ASP A 264 -8.99 32.63 15.10
N LEU A 265 -8.19 31.56 14.97
CA LEU A 265 -6.89 31.63 14.30
C LEU A 265 -7.04 32.04 12.83
N TRP A 266 -8.03 31.50 12.11
CA TRP A 266 -8.32 31.91 10.73
C TRP A 266 -8.66 33.40 10.65
N LYS A 267 -9.54 33.90 11.52
CA LYS A 267 -9.85 35.33 11.58
C LYS A 267 -8.63 36.20 11.87
N SER A 268 -7.72 35.73 12.72
CA SER A 268 -6.49 36.49 13.06
C SER A 268 -5.53 36.67 11.88
N VAL A 269 -5.68 35.84 10.84
CA VAL A 269 -4.84 35.83 9.64
C VAL A 269 -5.40 36.74 8.54
N LEU A 270 -6.68 37.12 8.64
CA LEU A 270 -7.33 38.02 7.68
C LEU A 270 -6.89 39.46 7.98
N ASP A 271 -6.43 40.18 6.97
CA ASP A 271 -6.07 41.59 7.09
C ASP A 271 -7.37 42.44 7.27
N ASP A 272 -7.36 43.39 8.22
CA ASP A 272 -8.55 44.19 8.57
C ASP A 272 -9.03 45.13 7.43
N ASP A 273 -8.17 45.41 6.44
CA ASP A 273 -8.34 46.55 5.54
C ASP A 273 -9.12 46.28 4.24
N ASP A 274 -9.14 45.04 3.71
CA ASP A 274 -9.77 44.77 2.39
C ASP A 274 -10.73 43.57 2.36
N GLY A 275 -10.81 42.76 3.43
CA GLY A 275 -11.67 41.56 3.48
C GLY A 275 -11.30 40.45 2.47
N VAL A 276 -10.21 40.62 1.72
CA VAL A 276 -9.65 39.63 0.80
C VAL A 276 -8.74 38.70 1.57
N ALA A 277 -9.01 37.39 1.52
CA ALA A 277 -8.17 36.41 2.17
C ALA A 277 -6.77 36.38 1.51
N PRO A 278 -5.66 36.32 2.28
CA PRO A 278 -4.31 36.29 1.72
C PRO A 278 -3.99 34.97 0.99
N PHE A 279 -4.79 33.93 1.25
CA PHE A 279 -4.74 32.60 0.63
C PHE A 279 -6.07 31.88 0.90
N PRO A 280 -6.40 30.78 0.20
CA PRO A 280 -7.61 30.02 0.44
C PRO A 280 -7.67 29.41 1.86
N ARG A 281 -8.85 29.41 2.48
CA ARG A 281 -9.07 28.73 3.77
C ARG A 281 -8.70 27.24 3.75
N PRO A 282 -8.99 26.43 2.70
CA PRO A 282 -8.58 25.03 2.66
C PRO A 282 -7.06 24.83 2.76
N LEU A 283 -6.27 25.77 2.24
CA LEU A 283 -4.80 25.74 2.36
C LEU A 283 -4.37 26.01 3.82
N PHE A 284 -4.97 27.01 4.46
CA PHE A 284 -4.74 27.27 5.89
C PHE A 284 -5.05 26.03 6.73
N GLU A 285 -6.22 25.43 6.54
CA GLU A 285 -6.63 24.24 7.29
C GLU A 285 -5.69 23.06 7.03
N ALA A 286 -5.17 22.89 5.80
CA ALA A 286 -4.18 21.87 5.50
C ALA A 286 -2.85 22.08 6.23
N VAL A 287 -2.35 23.33 6.30
CA VAL A 287 -1.13 23.66 7.05
C VAL A 287 -1.34 23.46 8.54
N VAL A 288 -2.44 23.94 9.13
CA VAL A 288 -2.74 23.72 10.56
C VAL A 288 -2.88 22.22 10.85
N ARG A 289 -3.50 21.44 9.95
CA ARG A 289 -3.64 19.98 10.10
C ARG A 289 -2.29 19.27 10.12
N ARG A 290 -1.29 19.80 9.42
CA ARG A 290 0.06 19.22 9.36
C ARG A 290 0.85 19.38 10.66
N ILE A 291 0.60 20.46 11.40
CA ILE A 291 1.38 20.85 12.59
C ILE A 291 0.64 20.66 13.91
N ARG A 292 -0.68 20.40 13.88
CA ARG A 292 -1.44 20.06 15.08
C ARG A 292 -0.99 18.72 15.67
N GLU A 293 -1.28 18.54 16.95
CA GLU A 293 -1.23 17.22 17.60
C GLU A 293 -2.12 16.23 16.83
N LEU A 294 -1.59 15.02 16.58
CA LEU A 294 -2.24 14.04 15.72
C LEU A 294 -3.59 13.63 16.31
N ALA A 295 -4.67 13.93 15.59
CA ALA A 295 -5.98 13.34 15.83
C ALA A 295 -6.19 12.18 14.85
N ASP A 296 -6.89 11.14 15.28
CA ASP A 296 -7.10 9.91 14.50
C ASP A 296 -7.91 10.11 13.20
N ASP A 297 -8.47 11.30 12.95
CA ASP A 297 -9.36 11.56 11.82
C ASP A 297 -9.17 12.91 11.09
N LEU A 298 -9.67 12.93 9.85
CA LEU A 298 -9.76 14.11 9.00
C LEU A 298 -11.03 14.94 9.25
N THR A 299 -11.71 14.77 10.39
CA THR A 299 -12.95 15.50 10.68
C THR A 299 -12.72 17.01 10.87
N GLU A 300 -13.84 17.74 10.97
CA GLU A 300 -13.89 19.19 11.11
C GLU A 300 -13.00 19.65 12.27
N MET A 301 -12.02 20.50 11.94
CA MET A 301 -11.04 20.97 12.90
C MET A 301 -11.57 22.19 13.66
N LYS A 302 -12.46 21.95 14.64
CA LYS A 302 -12.99 23.02 15.48
C LYS A 302 -11.91 23.57 16.43
N TRP A 303 -11.15 22.67 17.03
CA TRP A 303 -10.09 22.97 17.99
C TRP A 303 -8.77 22.35 17.56
N ALA A 304 -7.66 23.00 17.88
CA ALA A 304 -6.32 22.47 17.65
C ALA A 304 -5.37 22.90 18.78
N SER A 305 -4.34 22.09 19.00
CA SER A 305 -3.13 22.37 19.76
C SER A 305 -1.94 22.07 18.84
N ILE A 306 -0.91 22.92 18.82
CA ILE A 306 0.28 22.67 18.01
C ILE A 306 1.33 21.99 18.88
N GLU A 307 1.77 20.82 18.45
CA GLU A 307 2.88 20.12 19.09
C GLU A 307 4.19 20.85 18.76
N LYS A 308 4.81 21.40 19.80
CA LYS A 308 6.03 22.22 19.68
C LYS A 308 7.13 21.53 18.87
N GLU A 309 7.51 20.31 19.21
CA GLU A 309 8.65 19.63 18.57
C GLU A 309 8.37 19.34 17.09
N THR A 310 7.18 18.83 16.78
CA THR A 310 6.73 18.56 15.41
C THR A 310 6.65 19.83 14.57
N CYS A 311 6.15 20.93 15.14
CA CYS A 311 6.08 22.21 14.46
C CYS A 311 7.46 22.80 14.20
N VAL A 312 8.33 22.87 15.22
CA VAL A 312 9.70 23.39 15.07
C VAL A 312 10.42 22.65 13.95
N ARG A 313 10.39 21.31 13.97
CA ARG A 313 10.95 20.46 12.91
C ARG A 313 10.38 20.80 11.53
N TRP A 314 9.05 20.81 11.41
CA TRP A 314 8.37 21.06 10.14
C TRP A 314 8.69 22.44 9.55
N VAL A 315 8.76 23.49 10.38
CA VAL A 315 9.14 24.84 9.94
C VAL A 315 10.58 24.85 9.43
N GLY A 316 11.50 24.16 10.10
CA GLY A 316 12.90 24.06 9.66
C GLY A 316 13.05 23.35 8.32
N GLU A 317 12.37 22.21 8.16
CA GLU A 317 12.32 21.46 6.89
C GLU A 317 11.74 22.32 5.77
N THR A 318 10.60 22.98 6.01
CA THR A 318 9.92 23.80 5.02
C THR A 318 10.74 25.05 4.66
N TYR A 319 11.43 25.66 5.63
CA TYR A 319 12.34 26.78 5.39
C TYR A 319 13.51 26.37 4.50
N LEU A 320 14.12 25.24 4.81
CA LEU A 320 15.23 24.70 4.03
C LEU A 320 14.79 24.33 2.60
N GLU A 321 13.61 23.70 2.45
CA GLU A 321 13.04 23.38 1.14
C GLU A 321 12.75 24.63 0.30
N ALA A 322 12.28 25.72 0.92
CA ALA A 322 11.97 26.95 0.21
C ALA A 322 13.21 27.79 -0.15
N LYS A 323 14.21 27.87 0.73
CA LYS A 323 15.37 28.77 0.57
C LYS A 323 16.61 28.10 0.02
N ALA A 324 16.75 26.80 0.25
CA ALA A 324 17.91 26.03 -0.15
C ALA A 324 17.51 24.70 -0.78
N ALA A 325 16.61 24.73 -1.77
CA ALA A 325 16.03 23.57 -2.45
C ALA A 325 17.03 22.58 -3.10
N GLY A 326 18.32 22.90 -3.14
CA GLY A 326 19.37 21.99 -3.58
C GLY A 326 20.76 22.58 -3.41
N SER A 327 21.80 21.85 -3.84
CA SER A 327 23.20 22.25 -3.63
C SER A 327 23.58 23.59 -4.26
N ALA A 328 22.89 24.02 -5.33
CA ALA A 328 23.13 25.31 -5.98
C ALA A 328 22.62 26.52 -5.17
N SER A 329 21.71 26.30 -4.23
CA SER A 329 21.14 27.32 -3.34
C SER A 329 21.46 27.06 -1.87
N ALA A 330 22.55 26.34 -1.61
CA ALA A 330 22.97 26.04 -0.24
C ALA A 330 23.22 27.34 0.55
N VAL A 331 22.73 27.38 1.78
CA VAL A 331 22.83 28.53 2.68
C VAL A 331 23.82 28.24 3.81
N GLY A 332 24.37 29.29 4.42
CA GLY A 332 25.25 29.12 5.58
C GLY A 332 24.50 28.48 6.75
N GLU A 333 25.11 27.54 7.45
CA GLU A 333 24.46 26.83 8.58
C GLU A 333 23.97 27.80 9.67
N SER A 334 24.80 28.78 10.06
CA SER A 334 24.43 29.79 11.06
C SER A 334 23.35 30.75 10.55
N GLU A 335 23.37 31.06 9.26
CA GLU A 335 22.34 31.89 8.62
C GLU A 335 20.98 31.16 8.63
N PHE A 336 20.97 29.88 8.28
CA PHE A 336 19.80 29.02 8.35
C PHE A 336 19.22 28.93 9.77
N LEU A 337 20.06 28.67 10.78
CA LEU A 337 19.59 28.55 12.17
C LEU A 337 18.98 29.84 12.69
N ASN A 338 19.56 30.99 12.37
CA ASN A 338 19.00 32.28 12.76
C ASN A 338 17.68 32.56 12.05
N ALA A 339 17.63 32.35 10.74
CA ALA A 339 16.41 32.59 9.98
C ALA A 339 15.27 31.63 10.37
N TRP A 340 15.59 30.37 10.72
CA TRP A 340 14.63 29.40 11.27
C TRP A 340 14.08 29.86 12.62
N LYS A 341 14.94 30.34 13.54
CA LYS A 341 14.48 30.93 14.82
C LYS A 341 13.52 32.10 14.62
N ASP A 342 13.78 32.94 13.62
CA ASP A 342 12.92 34.09 13.33
C ASP A 342 11.53 33.68 12.80
N GLN A 343 11.36 32.45 12.31
CA GLN A 343 10.06 31.92 11.89
C GLN A 343 9.20 31.40 13.05
N LEU A 344 9.72 31.33 14.28
CA LEU A 344 9.05 30.68 15.40
C LEU A 344 8.59 31.69 16.47
N PRO A 345 7.52 31.36 17.22
CA PRO A 345 7.18 32.05 18.45
C PRO A 345 8.39 32.14 19.39
N GLU A 346 8.51 33.26 20.11
CA GLU A 346 9.71 33.57 20.92
C GLU A 346 10.11 32.43 21.88
N HIS A 347 9.11 31.83 22.53
CA HIS A 347 9.27 30.73 23.49
C HIS A 347 9.65 29.37 22.87
N TRP A 348 9.70 29.24 21.54
CA TRP A 348 10.11 28.02 20.82
C TRP A 348 11.49 28.14 20.15
N ARG A 349 12.11 29.33 20.21
CA ARG A 349 13.39 29.60 19.51
C ARG A 349 14.57 28.85 20.11
N GLU A 350 14.51 28.51 21.38
CA GLU A 350 15.59 27.81 22.10
C GLU A 350 15.76 26.36 21.63
N ASP A 351 14.70 25.75 21.11
CA ASP A 351 14.70 24.35 20.68
C ASP A 351 15.24 24.19 19.26
N VAL A 352 15.55 25.27 18.54
CA VAL A 352 16.07 25.17 17.18
C VAL A 352 17.46 24.54 17.17
N SER A 353 17.54 23.34 16.59
CA SER A 353 18.77 22.58 16.41
C SER A 353 18.71 21.73 15.15
N ILE A 354 19.84 21.60 14.47
CA ILE A 354 19.98 20.72 13.28
C ILE A 354 19.68 19.26 13.65
N ALA A 355 19.97 18.85 14.89
CA ALA A 355 19.73 17.49 15.37
C ALA A 355 18.24 17.08 15.37
N ILE A 356 17.32 18.05 15.34
CA ILE A 356 15.87 17.79 15.29
C ILE A 356 15.41 17.47 13.86
N LEU A 357 16.16 17.92 12.85
CA LEU A 357 15.86 17.62 11.45
C LEU A 357 16.21 16.16 11.15
N PRO A 358 15.36 15.42 10.42
CA PRO A 358 15.69 14.07 10.01
C PRO A 358 16.94 14.03 9.14
N ASN A 359 17.83 13.06 9.38
CA ASN A 359 19.09 12.88 8.63
C ASN A 359 18.91 12.76 7.10
N LYS A 360 17.70 12.48 6.62
CA LYS A 360 17.37 12.37 5.20
C LYS A 360 16.88 13.69 4.60
N CYS A 361 16.62 14.73 5.39
CA CYS A 361 15.99 15.98 4.95
C CYS A 361 16.98 17.05 4.50
N TYR A 362 18.26 16.93 4.86
CA TYR A 362 19.28 17.91 4.49
C TYR A 362 20.56 17.23 4.02
N MET A 363 21.36 17.99 3.29
CA MET A 363 22.73 17.65 2.90
C MET A 363 23.64 18.83 3.22
N GLN A 364 24.93 18.54 3.38
CA GLN A 364 25.97 19.56 3.56
C GLN A 364 26.95 19.48 2.38
N PRO A 365 26.72 20.27 1.31
CA PRO A 365 27.64 20.32 0.17
C PRO A 365 29.04 20.79 0.57
N GLU A 366 29.11 21.69 1.55
CA GLU A 366 30.35 22.18 2.15
C GLU A 366 30.26 22.10 3.68
N PRO A 367 31.39 22.10 4.42
CA PRO A 367 31.40 21.94 5.88
C PRO A 367 30.63 23.00 6.69
N LYS A 368 30.22 24.11 6.05
CA LYS A 368 29.49 25.21 6.68
C LYS A 368 28.19 25.56 5.95
N THR A 369 27.80 24.78 4.95
CA THR A 369 26.60 25.04 4.16
C THR A 369 25.61 23.90 4.30
N ILE A 370 24.32 24.23 4.21
CA ILE A 370 23.23 23.29 4.32
C ILE A 370 22.22 23.52 3.19
N CYS A 371 21.73 22.45 2.60
CA CYS A 371 20.64 22.48 1.62
C CYS A 371 19.66 21.33 1.83
N PHE A 372 18.48 21.46 1.25
CA PHE A 372 17.43 20.45 1.28
C PHE A 372 17.83 19.23 0.43
N ALA A 373 17.64 18.04 0.99
CA ALA A 373 17.88 16.79 0.30
C ALA A 373 16.69 16.40 -0.58
N THR A 374 16.76 16.69 -1.88
CA THR A 374 15.71 16.29 -2.83
C THR A 374 15.59 14.76 -2.92
N GLU A 375 14.44 14.26 -3.35
CA GLU A 375 14.24 12.82 -3.53
C GLU A 375 15.24 12.21 -4.54
N ALA A 376 15.61 12.97 -5.58
CA ALA A 376 16.64 12.58 -6.53
C ALA A 376 18.02 12.43 -5.87
N ASP A 377 18.37 13.33 -4.94
CA ASP A 377 19.63 13.25 -4.21
C ASP A 377 19.63 12.13 -3.16
N ARG A 378 18.48 11.87 -2.53
CA ARG A 378 18.27 10.69 -1.67
C ARG A 378 18.45 9.39 -2.44
N GLN A 379 17.93 9.30 -3.67
CA GLN A 379 18.11 8.12 -4.51
C GLN A 379 19.56 7.97 -4.99
N LYS A 380 20.25 9.06 -5.33
CA LYS A 380 21.68 9.04 -5.64
C LYS A 380 22.52 8.61 -4.43
N ALA A 381 22.19 9.08 -3.22
CA ALA A 381 22.85 8.66 -1.99
C ALA A 381 22.62 7.17 -1.68
N LYS A 382 21.41 6.65 -1.89
CA LYS A 382 21.13 5.19 -1.81
C LYS A 382 21.96 4.39 -2.83
N LYS A 383 22.18 4.93 -4.03
CA LYS A 383 22.96 4.29 -5.11
C LYS A 383 24.47 4.39 -4.91
N ASN A 384 24.93 5.46 -4.25
CA ASN A 384 26.34 5.74 -3.96
C ASN A 384 26.79 5.22 -2.60
N LEU A 385 25.89 4.64 -1.79
CA LEU A 385 26.27 3.92 -0.60
C LEU A 385 27.05 2.67 -1.04
N PRO A 386 28.33 2.50 -0.65
CA PRO A 386 29.04 1.29 -1.00
C PRO A 386 28.31 0.11 -0.36
N SER A 387 27.86 -0.84 -1.18
CA SER A 387 27.33 -2.13 -0.72
C SER A 387 28.44 -3.03 -0.16
N ASP A 388 29.35 -2.45 0.62
CA ASP A 388 30.49 -3.12 1.22
C ASP A 388 30.14 -3.59 2.63
N THR A 389 29.15 -4.48 2.72
CA THR A 389 29.15 -5.50 3.79
C THR A 389 28.33 -6.77 3.50
N THR A 390 27.71 -6.91 2.32
CA THR A 390 26.97 -8.14 1.97
C THR A 390 27.36 -8.76 0.62
N ALA A 391 28.15 -8.10 -0.21
CA ALA A 391 28.69 -8.69 -1.43
C ALA A 391 29.90 -9.63 -1.17
N ALA A 392 30.72 -9.33 -0.15
CA ALA A 392 31.91 -10.12 0.17
C ALA A 392 31.61 -11.48 0.84
N THR A 393 30.43 -11.65 1.44
CA THR A 393 29.99 -12.93 2.04
C THR A 393 29.06 -13.74 1.14
N ALA A 394 28.35 -13.11 0.19
CA ALA A 394 27.54 -13.81 -0.81
C ALA A 394 28.39 -14.46 -1.92
N ALA A 395 29.53 -13.86 -2.31
CA ALA A 395 30.42 -14.41 -3.33
C ALA A 395 31.17 -15.69 -2.89
N LYS A 396 31.18 -16.04 -1.60
CA LYS A 396 31.76 -17.30 -1.10
C LYS A 396 30.77 -18.47 -1.01
N LYS A 397 29.46 -18.26 -1.13
CA LYS A 397 28.45 -19.34 -1.01
C LYS A 397 27.97 -19.91 -2.34
N THR A 398 28.22 -19.27 -3.48
CA THR A 398 27.78 -19.77 -4.79
C THR A 398 28.77 -20.72 -5.47
N ARG A 399 30.01 -20.84 -4.95
CA ARG A 399 31.08 -21.64 -5.57
C ARG A 399 31.33 -23.01 -4.91
N ASN A 400 30.44 -23.49 -4.05
CA ASN A 400 30.72 -24.70 -3.25
C ASN A 400 29.72 -25.87 -3.42
N TRP A 401 28.75 -25.75 -4.34
CA TRP A 401 27.78 -26.84 -4.59
C TRP A 401 28.38 -28.02 -5.36
N HIS A 402 29.31 -27.76 -6.30
CA HIS A 402 29.94 -28.81 -7.10
C HIS A 402 31.02 -29.61 -6.33
N GLU A 403 31.57 -29.07 -5.23
CA GLU A 403 32.53 -29.81 -4.39
C GLU A 403 31.84 -30.70 -3.35
N LEU A 404 30.70 -30.27 -2.81
CA LEU A 404 29.89 -31.05 -1.85
C LEU A 404 29.40 -32.39 -2.43
N PHE A 405 29.05 -32.45 -3.71
CA PHE A 405 28.65 -33.70 -4.39
C PHE A 405 29.83 -34.59 -4.81
N LYS A 406 31.02 -34.03 -5.03
CA LYS A 406 32.22 -34.81 -5.35
C LYS A 406 32.73 -35.61 -4.15
N ASN A 407 32.61 -35.06 -2.94
CA ASN A 407 33.04 -35.75 -1.72
C ASN A 407 32.10 -36.87 -1.27
N GLN A 408 30.80 -36.81 -1.60
CA GLN A 408 29.86 -37.91 -1.32
C GLN A 408 30.11 -39.17 -2.18
N LYS A 409 30.67 -39.04 -3.39
CA LYS A 409 30.99 -40.19 -4.24
C LYS A 409 32.26 -40.93 -3.85
N ARG A 410 33.08 -40.38 -2.94
CA ARG A 410 34.35 -40.97 -2.48
C ARG A 410 34.25 -41.72 -1.16
N GLN A 411 33.10 -41.70 -0.48
CA GLN A 411 32.86 -42.40 0.79
C GLN A 411 32.11 -43.74 0.67
N LYS A 412 31.89 -44.23 -0.56
CA LYS A 412 31.45 -45.61 -0.80
C LYS A 412 32.47 -46.33 -1.68
N ARG A 413 33.55 -46.78 -1.05
CA ARG A 413 34.27 -48.00 -1.43
C ARG A 413 35.11 -48.49 -0.26
#